data_AF-A0A924XW68-F1
#
_entry.id   AF-A0A924XW68-F1
#
_cell.length_a   1.000
_cell.length_b   1.000
_cell.length_c   1.000
_cell.angle_alpha   90.00
_cell.angle_beta   90.00
_cell.angle_gamma   90.00
#
_symmetry.space_group_name_H-M   'P 1'
#
loop_
_entity.id
_entity.type
_entity.pdbx_description
1 polymer ?
#
loop_
_entity_poly.entity_id
_entity_poly.type
_entity_poly.pdbx_seq_one_letter_code
_entity_poly.pdbx_strand_id
1 'polypeptide(L)' 'MSNIIAGIYDTSVKAEAALHGLIARGVSEQSVSIYHNNAPGQHGTYPVGGDEDVDPESRGAA' A
#
# COMPACT_ATOMS: atom_id res chain seq x y z
N MET A 1 15.28 -16.29 -0.31
CA MET A 1 14.06 -15.73 0.31
C MET A 1 14.44 -14.44 1.01
N SER A 2 13.65 -13.39 0.84
CA SER A 2 13.91 -12.07 1.44
C SER A 2 12.89 -11.82 2.54
N ASN A 3 13.34 -11.28 3.68
CA ASN A 3 12.44 -10.88 4.76
C ASN A 3 11.79 -9.54 4.40
N ILE A 4 10.46 -9.52 4.36
CA ILE A 4 9.68 -8.30 4.15
C ILE A 4 9.15 -7.85 5.51
N ILE A 5 9.30 -6.56 5.81
CA ILE A 5 8.73 -5.92 6.99
C ILE A 5 7.69 -4.92 6.49
N ALA A 6 6.46 -5.02 6.99
CA ALA A 6 5.36 -4.12 6.64
C ALA A 6 4.88 -3.36 7.88
N GLY A 7 4.63 -2.06 7.73
CA GLY A 7 4.07 -1.19 8.76
C GLY A 7 2.82 -0.50 8.25
N ILE A 8 1.78 -0.44 9.08
CA ILE A 8 0.53 0.27 8.78
C ILE A 8 0.44 1.49 9.69
N TYR A 9 0.17 2.65 9.09
CA TYR A 9 0.06 3.92 9.79
C TYR A 9 -1.28 4.58 9.45
N ASP A 10 -1.82 5.30 10.42
CA ASP A 10 -3.07 6.06 10.30
C ASP A 10 -2.88 7.39 9.54
N THR A 11 -1.64 7.90 9.44
CA THR A 11 -1.33 9.12 8.69
C THR A 11 -0.06 8.98 7.86
N SER A 12 0.00 9.70 6.73
CA SER A 12 1.20 9.77 5.87
C SER A 12 2.42 10.31 6.63
N VAL A 13 2.20 11.33 7.47
CA VAL A 13 3.26 11.94 8.31
C VAL A 13 3.94 10.89 9.21
N LYS A 14 3.18 9.96 9.78
CA LYS A 14 3.75 8.88 10.62
C LYS A 14 4.52 7.87 9.78
N ALA A 15 4.04 7.53 8.59
CA ALA A 15 4.74 6.64 7.66
C ALA A 15 6.07 7.26 7.18
N GLU A 16 6.08 8.55 6.83
CA GLU A 16 7.27 9.29 6.44
C GLU A 16 8.30 9.39 7.58
N ALA A 17 7.85 9.67 8.81
CA ALA A 17 8.72 9.69 9.98
C ALA A 17 9.39 8.32 10.23
N ALA A 18 8.66 7.22 10.03
CA ALA A 18 9.21 5.87 10.12
C ALA A 18 10.25 5.59 9.03
N LEU A 19 9.98 5.98 7.78
CA LEU A 19 10.95 5.90 6.68
C LEU A 19 12.24 6.65 7.01
N HIS A 20 12.14 7.90 7.46
CA HIS A 20 13.32 8.68 7.87
C HIS A 20 14.10 7.98 8.99
N GLY A 21 13.40 7.39 9.96
CA GLY A 21 14.03 6.59 11.02
C GLY A 21 14.75 5.34 10.49
N LEU A 22 14.21 4.67 9.48
CA LEU A 22 14.85 3.52 8.83
C LEU A 22 16.10 3.93 8.05
N ILE A 23 16.00 5.01 7.25
CA ILE A 23 17.14 5.55 6.49
C ILE A 23 18.26 5.99 7.44
N ALA A 24 17.92 6.70 8.52
CA ALA A 24 18.89 7.12 9.53
C ALA A 24 19.62 5.95 10.21
N ARG A 25 19.02 4.74 10.19
CA ARG A 25 19.60 3.49 10.71
C ARG A 25 20.30 2.65 9.64
N GLY A 26 20.45 3.18 8.42
CA GLY A 26 21.19 2.56 7.32
C GLY A 26 20.35 1.69 6.40
N VAL A 27 19.02 1.73 6.49
CA VAL A 27 18.17 1.07 5.49
C VAL A 27 18.24 1.88 4.19
N SER A 28 18.56 1.21 3.08
CA SER A 28 18.58 1.86 1.76
C SER A 28 17.18 2.33 1.37
N GLU A 29 17.08 3.57 0.90
CA GLU A 29 15.83 4.15 0.42
C GLU A 29 15.24 3.34 -0.75
N GLN A 30 16.09 2.75 -1.59
CA GLN A 30 15.68 1.89 -2.71
C GLN A 30 15.04 0.56 -2.25
N SER A 31 15.14 0.23 -0.96
CA SER A 31 14.56 -0.97 -0.36
C SER A 31 13.25 -0.69 0.39
N VAL A 32 12.76 0.55 0.35
CA VAL A 32 11.50 0.95 1.00
C VAL A 32 10.49 1.41 -0.04
N SER A 33 9.23 1.09 0.20
CA SER A 33 8.11 1.59 -0.61
C SER A 33 7.00 2.02 0.32
N ILE A 34 6.45 3.21 0.09
CA ILE A 34 5.30 3.76 0.81
C ILE A 34 4.12 3.85 -0.14
N TYR A 35 3.00 3.30 0.28
CA TYR A 35 1.74 3.35 -0.45
C TYR A 35 0.69 4.05 0.39
N HIS A 36 -0.19 4.79 -0.26
CA HIS A 36 -1.37 5.37 0.36
C HIS A 36 -2.58 4.77 -0.32
N ASN A 37 -3.55 4.33 0.47
CA ASN A 37 -4.82 3.92 -0.11
C ASN A 37 -5.49 5.15 -0.72
N ASN A 38 -6.04 4.98 -1.92
CA ASN A 38 -6.90 5.99 -2.51
C ASN A 38 -8.07 6.28 -1.56
N ALA A 39 -8.61 7.50 -1.62
CA ALA A 39 -9.82 7.83 -0.89
C ALA A 39 -10.92 6.79 -1.21
N PRO A 40 -11.69 6.34 -0.20
CA PRO A 40 -12.74 5.36 -0.42
C PRO A 40 -13.73 5.86 -1.50
N GLY A 41 -14.19 4.95 -2.37
CA GLY A 41 -15.13 5.26 -3.45
C GLY A 41 -14.51 5.70 -4.79
N GLN A 42 -13.19 5.62 -4.97
CA GLN A 42 -12.55 5.80 -6.28
C GLN A 42 -12.55 4.53 -7.16
N HIS A 43 -12.87 3.38 -6.55
CA HIS A 43 -13.21 2.15 -7.27
C HIS A 43 -14.75 2.12 -7.39
N GLY A 44 -15.28 2.27 -8.61
CA GLY A 44 -16.74 2.28 -8.82
C GLY A 44 -17.28 3.44 -9.65
N THR A 45 -16.45 4.42 -10.03
CA THR A 45 -16.88 5.51 -10.93
C THR A 45 -17.26 4.99 -12.32
N TYR A 46 -16.66 3.86 -12.74
CA TYR A 46 -16.98 3.20 -13.99
C TYR A 46 -17.38 1.74 -13.72
N PRO A 47 -18.45 1.24 -14.38
CA PRO A 47 -18.89 -0.16 -14.26
C PRO A 47 -17.85 -1.22 -14.66
N VAL A 48 -16.77 -0.80 -15.34
CA VAL A 48 -15.68 -1.65 -15.85
C VAL A 48 -14.50 -1.77 -14.88
N GLY A 49 -14.56 -1.09 -13.73
CA GLY A 49 -13.43 -0.95 -12.82
C GLY A 49 -13.41 -2.00 -11.71
N GLY A 50 -13.10 -3.24 -12.08
CA GLY A 50 -12.78 -4.31 -11.16
C GLY A 50 -12.29 -5.53 -11.93
N ASP A 51 -11.12 -6.06 -11.57
CA ASP A 51 -10.59 -7.31 -12.14
C ASP A 51 -11.37 -8.55 -11.65
N GLU A 52 -12.60 -8.35 -11.16
CA GLU A 52 -13.48 -9.36 -10.58
C GLU A 52 -13.79 -10.49 -11.58
N ASP A 53 -13.80 -10.16 -12.88
CA ASP A 53 -14.01 -11.13 -13.96
C ASP A 53 -12.70 -11.80 -14.46
N VAL A 54 -11.53 -11.27 -14.10
CA VAL A 54 -10.21 -11.74 -14.58
C VAL A 54 -9.53 -12.63 -13.55
N ASP A 55 -9.79 -12.44 -12.26
CA ASP A 55 -9.24 -13.22 -11.16
C ASP A 55 -10.33 -14.05 -10.46
N PRO A 56 -10.35 -15.39 -10.61
CA PRO A 56 -11.33 -16.27 -9.97
C PRO A 56 -11.36 -16.18 -8.43
N GLU A 57 -10.29 -15.68 -7.80
CA GLU A 57 -10.17 -15.52 -6.35
C GLU A 57 -10.57 -14.12 -5.85
N SER A 58 -10.76 -13.16 -6.74
CA SER A 58 -11.29 -11.83 -6.40
C SER A 58 -12.80 -11.92 -6.19
N ARG A 59 -13.24 -12.30 -4.99
CA ARG A 59 -14.65 -12.26 -4.57
C ARG A 59 -14.82 -11.44 -3.31
N GLY A 60 -15.79 -10.52 -3.33
CA GLY A 60 -16.33 -9.89 -2.12
C GLY A 60 -15.64 -8.61 -1.68
N ALA A 61 -15.12 -7.81 -2.62
CA ALA A 61 -14.78 -6.42 -2.34
C ALA A 61 -16.08 -5.59 -2.28
N ALA A 62 -16.83 -5.74 -1.19
CA ALA A 62 -18.02 -4.96 -0.87
C ALA A 62 -17.74 -3.99 0.28
#